data_AF-A0AAE0EGU6-F1
#
_entry.id   AF-A0AAE0EGU6-F1
#
_cell.length_a   1.000
_cell.length_b   1.000
_cell.length_c   1.000
_cell.angle_alpha   90.00
_cell.angle_beta   90.00
_cell.angle_gamma   90.00
#
_symmetry.space_group_name_H-M   'P 1'
#
loop_
_entity.id
_entity.type
_entity.pdbx_description
1 polymer ?
#
loop_
_entity_poly.entity_id
_entity_poly.type
_entity_poly.pdbx_seq_one_letter_code
_entity_poly.pdbx_strand_id
1 'polypeptide(L)'
;MLQPIDHNQLHIGTGQHRGLVQLCNIRNAFPIFSGDNPSSWVFRCEQCQKVTALTEAELLSLATAHLDGDAVPWFQWLEHSMRQMTWAQSKRAVQTQFGSLEEVDASGSLSKLQQTGGFGEYQLQFERLANRVGDLPESFLINYFVFLK
;
A
#
# COMPACT_ATOMS: atom_id res chain seq x y z
N MET A 1 -44.32 -20.97 -49.89
CA MET A 1 -43.40 -21.66 -48.97
C MET A 1 -42.33 -20.68 -48.55
N LEU A 2 -42.45 -20.12 -47.35
CA LEU A 2 -41.46 -19.20 -46.75
C LEU A 2 -40.53 -20.02 -45.86
N GLN A 3 -39.23 -19.87 -46.01
CA GLN A 3 -38.24 -20.54 -45.15
C GLN A 3 -38.11 -19.78 -43.81
N PRO A 4 -37.81 -20.46 -42.69
CA PRO A 4 -37.69 -19.81 -41.38
C PRO A 4 -36.37 -19.02 -41.27
N ILE A 5 -36.45 -17.90 -40.55
CA ILE A 5 -35.33 -17.03 -40.20
C ILE A 5 -34.48 -17.74 -39.14
N ASP A 6 -33.19 -17.90 -39.42
CA ASP A 6 -32.19 -18.35 -38.44
C ASP A 6 -31.96 -17.24 -37.40
N HIS A 7 -32.55 -17.41 -36.23
CA HIS A 7 -32.43 -16.50 -35.09
C HIS A 7 -31.27 -16.90 -34.17
N ASN A 8 -30.08 -17.16 -34.72
CA ASN A 8 -28.92 -17.45 -33.89
C ASN A 8 -27.65 -16.73 -34.35
N GLN A 9 -27.58 -15.42 -34.09
CA GLN A 9 -26.31 -14.72 -33.89
C GLN A 9 -26.38 -13.79 -32.67
N LEU A 10 -26.29 -14.41 -31.49
CA LEU A 10 -25.80 -13.78 -30.27
C LEU A 10 -24.27 -13.74 -30.31
N HIS A 11 -23.69 -12.55 -30.47
CA HIS A 11 -22.36 -12.26 -29.92
C HIS A 11 -22.28 -10.80 -29.47
N ILE A 12 -23.06 -10.47 -28.45
CA ILE A 12 -22.83 -9.27 -27.64
C ILE A 12 -21.64 -9.59 -26.74
N GLY A 13 -20.51 -8.93 -26.98
CA GLY A 13 -19.26 -9.10 -26.24
C GLY A 13 -19.41 -8.78 -24.75
N THR A 14 -19.50 -9.80 -23.92
CA THR A 14 -19.58 -9.72 -22.45
C THR A 14 -18.21 -9.56 -21.77
N GLY A 15 -17.12 -9.44 -22.55
CA GLY A 15 -15.76 -9.34 -22.02
C GLY A 15 -15.37 -7.97 -21.45
N GLN A 16 -15.88 -6.87 -22.01
CA GLN A 16 -15.42 -5.52 -21.63
C GLN A 16 -16.13 -4.95 -20.39
N HIS A 17 -17.41 -5.25 -20.21
CA HIS A 17 -18.17 -4.78 -19.04
C HIS A 17 -17.69 -5.39 -17.72
N ARG A 18 -17.21 -6.65 -17.73
CA ARG A 18 -16.65 -7.29 -16.53
C ARG A 18 -15.34 -6.66 -16.07
N GLY A 19 -14.46 -6.26 -17.00
CA GLY A 19 -13.20 -5.58 -16.67
C GLY A 19 -13.41 -4.18 -16.07
N LEU A 20 -14.35 -3.42 -16.63
CA LEU A 20 -14.66 -2.06 -16.15
C LEU A 20 -15.33 -2.05 -14.77
N VAL A 21 -16.21 -3.03 -14.49
CA VAL A 21 -16.83 -3.20 -13.16
C VAL A 21 -15.79 -3.59 -12.10
N GLN A 22 -14.83 -4.45 -12.46
CA GLN A 22 -13.73 -4.80 -11.56
C GLN A 22 -12.85 -3.58 -11.26
N LEU A 23 -12.45 -2.81 -12.28
CA LEU A 23 -11.60 -1.62 -12.12
C LEU A 23 -12.28 -0.49 -11.33
N CYS A 24 -13.58 -0.26 -11.50
CA CYS A 24 -14.29 0.77 -10.71
C CYS A 24 -14.50 0.36 -9.24
N ASN A 25 -14.62 -0.94 -8.96
CA ASN A 25 -14.64 -1.44 -7.59
C ASN A 25 -13.27 -1.27 -6.90
N ILE A 26 -12.18 -1.50 -7.65
CA ILE A 26 -10.80 -1.27 -7.18
C ILE A 26 -10.56 0.21 -6.91
N ARG A 27 -10.98 1.09 -7.82
CA ARG A 27 -10.87 2.55 -7.62
C ARG A 27 -11.54 2.98 -6.32
N ASN A 28 -12.76 2.54 -6.05
CA ASN A 28 -13.47 2.95 -4.83
C ASN A 28 -12.91 2.33 -3.54
N ALA A 29 -12.17 1.22 -3.64
CA ALA A 29 -11.54 0.54 -2.50
C ALA A 29 -10.07 0.92 -2.29
N PHE A 30 -9.48 1.71 -3.20
CA PHE A 30 -8.07 2.08 -3.12
C PHE A 30 -7.84 3.04 -1.94
N PRO A 31 -6.78 2.87 -1.15
CA PRO A 31 -6.54 3.70 0.03
C PRO A 31 -6.23 5.16 -0.35
N ILE A 32 -6.94 6.10 0.29
CA ILE A 32 -6.66 7.54 0.20
C ILE A 32 -5.43 7.88 1.05
N PHE A 33 -4.60 8.81 0.56
CA PHE A 33 -3.44 9.32 1.28
C PHE A 33 -3.50 10.83 1.50
N SER A 34 -3.61 11.24 2.76
CA SER A 34 -3.58 12.63 3.21
C SER A 34 -2.22 13.08 3.75
N GLY A 35 -1.22 12.18 3.81
CA GLY A 35 0.05 12.40 4.49
C GLY A 35 0.20 11.59 5.79
N ASP A 36 -0.85 10.96 6.28
CA ASP A 36 -0.81 10.21 7.53
C ASP A 36 -0.38 8.75 7.34
N ASN A 37 0.45 8.25 8.26
CA ASN A 37 0.86 6.85 8.35
C ASN A 37 1.32 6.25 7.00
N PRO A 38 2.37 6.81 6.35
CA PRO A 38 2.80 6.43 5.01
C PRO A 38 3.07 4.93 4.87
N SER A 39 3.61 4.29 5.91
CA SER A 39 3.86 2.85 5.89
C SER A 39 2.57 2.01 5.78
N SER A 40 1.51 2.42 6.48
CA SER A 40 0.21 1.72 6.40
C SER A 40 -0.42 1.91 5.03
N TRP A 41 -0.32 3.12 4.47
CA TRP A 41 -0.81 3.40 3.13
C TRP A 41 -0.08 2.57 2.07
N VAL A 42 1.27 2.55 2.09
CA VAL A 42 2.08 1.73 1.20
C VAL A 42 1.70 0.24 1.29
N PHE A 43 1.56 -0.29 2.50
CA PHE A 43 1.14 -1.67 2.71
C PHE A 43 -0.21 -1.96 2.04
N ARG A 44 -1.20 -1.08 2.23
CA ARG A 44 -2.54 -1.24 1.64
C ARG A 44 -2.49 -1.19 0.10
N CYS A 45 -1.70 -0.28 -0.48
CA CYS A 45 -1.48 -0.22 -1.93
C CYS A 45 -0.90 -1.53 -2.48
N GLU A 46 0.10 -2.12 -1.80
CA GLU A 46 0.70 -3.39 -2.22
C GLU A 46 -0.28 -4.57 -2.05
N GLN A 47 -1.15 -4.55 -1.03
CA GLN A 47 -2.23 -5.54 -0.92
C GLN A 47 -3.23 -5.40 -2.06
N CYS A 48 -3.63 -4.18 -2.43
CA CYS A 48 -4.46 -3.94 -3.59
C CYS A 48 -3.78 -4.49 -4.86
N GLN A 49 -2.50 -4.18 -5.08
CA GLN A 49 -1.73 -4.71 -6.21
C GLN A 49 -1.76 -6.25 -6.25
N LYS A 50 -1.52 -6.92 -5.13
CA LYS A 50 -1.50 -8.40 -5.05
C LYS A 50 -2.86 -9.01 -5.38
N VAL A 51 -3.95 -8.47 -4.82
CA VAL A 51 -5.30 -9.01 -4.99
C VAL A 51 -5.82 -8.80 -6.41
N THR A 52 -5.44 -7.69 -7.03
CA THR A 52 -6.02 -7.24 -8.31
C THR A 52 -5.08 -7.42 -9.50
N ALA A 53 -3.82 -7.80 -9.25
CA ALA A 53 -2.75 -7.96 -10.22
C ALA A 53 -2.44 -6.68 -11.02
N LEU A 54 -2.48 -5.50 -10.37
CA LEU A 54 -2.14 -4.23 -11.02
C LEU A 54 -0.68 -4.24 -11.49
N THR A 55 -0.47 -3.73 -12.71
CA THR A 55 0.86 -3.35 -13.17
C THR A 55 1.41 -2.19 -12.35
N GLU A 56 2.74 -2.00 -12.37
CA GLU A 56 3.36 -0.89 -11.63
C GLU A 56 2.81 0.48 -12.07
N ALA A 57 2.59 0.65 -13.38
CA ALA A 57 2.04 1.88 -13.94
C ALA A 57 0.59 2.15 -13.48
N GLU A 58 -0.25 1.11 -13.43
CA GLU A 58 -1.62 1.23 -12.92
C GLU A 58 -1.65 1.53 -11.42
N LEU A 59 -0.76 0.90 -10.64
CA LEU A 59 -0.63 1.16 -9.22
C LEU A 59 -0.23 2.60 -8.93
N LEU A 60 0.78 3.12 -9.64
CA LEU A 60 1.20 4.51 -9.54
C LEU A 60 0.08 5.48 -9.96
N SER A 61 -0.62 5.19 -11.06
CA SER A 61 -1.75 6.00 -11.51
C SER A 61 -2.87 6.04 -10.48
N LEU A 62 -3.21 4.90 -9.86
CA LEU A 62 -4.21 4.85 -8.79
C LEU A 62 -3.73 5.57 -7.53
N ALA A 63 -2.46 5.39 -7.15
CA ALA A 63 -1.88 6.08 -6.00
C ALA A 63 -1.97 7.60 -6.15
N THR A 64 -1.58 8.15 -7.30
CA THR A 64 -1.70 9.58 -7.60
C THR A 64 -3.15 10.05 -7.60
N ALA A 65 -4.08 9.25 -8.13
CA ALA A 65 -5.50 9.59 -8.18
C ALA A 65 -6.20 9.59 -6.82
N HIS A 66 -5.61 8.95 -5.79
CA HIS A 66 -6.15 8.86 -4.43
C HIS A 66 -5.30 9.62 -3.41
N LEU A 67 -4.56 10.63 -3.86
CA LEU A 67 -3.96 11.63 -2.98
C LEU A 67 -5.03 12.62 -2.53
N ASP A 68 -4.91 13.10 -1.30
CA ASP A 68 -5.77 14.12 -0.73
C ASP A 68 -4.96 15.07 0.16
N GLY A 69 -5.56 16.22 0.50
CA GLY A 69 -4.96 17.21 1.40
C GLY A 69 -3.54 17.64 1.02
N ASP A 70 -2.68 17.74 2.02
CA ASP A 70 -1.32 18.27 1.90
C ASP A 70 -0.36 17.35 1.12
N ALA A 71 -0.76 16.11 0.83
CA ALA A 71 0.02 15.19 0.01
C ALA A 71 0.00 15.58 -1.49
N VAL A 72 -1.06 16.24 -1.96
CA VAL A 72 -1.27 16.55 -3.38
C VAL A 72 -0.19 17.49 -3.95
N PRO A 73 0.09 18.67 -3.34
CA PRO A 73 1.06 19.60 -3.92
C PRO A 73 2.48 19.04 -3.94
N TRP A 74 2.84 18.26 -2.91
CA TRP A 74 4.15 17.60 -2.84
C TRP A 74 4.32 16.58 -3.96
N PHE A 75 3.31 15.74 -4.20
CA PHE A 75 3.40 14.72 -5.23
C PHE A 75 3.45 15.31 -6.64
N GLN A 76 2.74 16.41 -6.87
CA GLN A 76 2.85 17.17 -8.12
C GLN A 76 4.29 17.66 -8.36
N TRP A 77 4.94 18.22 -7.34
CA TRP A 77 6.35 18.62 -7.42
C TRP A 77 7.28 17.42 -7.69
N LEU A 78 7.02 16.29 -7.03
CA LEU A 78 7.79 15.06 -7.17
C LEU A 78 7.71 14.50 -8.60
N GLU A 79 6.51 14.47 -9.19
CA GLU A 79 6.26 13.99 -10.55
C GLU A 79 6.93 14.88 -11.61
N HIS A 80 6.90 16.20 -11.44
CA HIS A 80 7.63 17.13 -12.31
C HIS A 80 9.15 16.94 -12.22
N SER A 81 9.64 16.57 -11.04
CA SER A 81 11.07 16.38 -10.78
C SER A 81 11.59 15.02 -11.26
N MET A 82 10.71 14.02 -11.42
CA MET A 82 11.07 12.66 -11.82
C MET A 82 10.29 12.22 -13.05
N ARG A 83 10.95 12.23 -14.22
CA ARG A 83 10.34 11.84 -15.52
C ARG A 83 9.78 10.42 -15.56
N GLN A 84 10.39 9.47 -14.83
CA GLN A 84 9.94 8.08 -14.75
C GLN A 84 10.18 7.60 -13.32
N MET A 85 9.12 7.59 -12.51
CA MET A 85 9.16 7.11 -11.14
C MET A 85 8.70 5.65 -11.08
N THR A 86 9.52 4.79 -10.48
CA THR A 86 9.14 3.42 -10.14
C THR A 86 8.35 3.39 -8.82
N TRP A 87 7.59 2.31 -8.56
CA TRP A 87 6.88 2.17 -7.29
C TRP A 87 7.85 2.16 -6.10
N ALA A 88 9.01 1.53 -6.26
CA ALA A 88 10.05 1.53 -5.22
C ALA A 88 10.55 2.94 -4.87
N GLN A 89 10.70 3.82 -5.86
CA GLN A 89 11.07 5.22 -5.64
C GLN A 89 9.92 6.00 -4.98
N SER A 90 8.69 5.79 -5.43
CA SER A 90 7.50 6.40 -4.82
C SER A 90 7.37 6.05 -3.34
N LYS A 91 7.52 4.77 -2.97
CA LYS A 91 7.50 4.33 -1.56
C LYS A 91 8.52 5.07 -0.71
N ARG A 92 9.76 5.11 -1.18
CA ARG A 92 10.85 5.79 -0.47
C ARG A 92 10.55 7.29 -0.32
N ALA A 93 10.12 7.94 -1.39
CA ALA A 93 9.80 9.37 -1.36
C ALA A 93 8.69 9.67 -0.35
N VAL A 94 7.61 8.88 -0.35
CA VAL A 94 6.48 9.04 0.58
C VAL A 94 6.93 8.81 2.03
N GLN A 95 7.72 7.77 2.29
CA GLN A 95 8.27 7.49 3.62
C GLN A 95 9.23 8.59 4.10
N THR A 96 10.05 9.16 3.21
CA THR A 96 10.97 10.25 3.57
C THR A 96 10.22 11.55 3.84
N GLN A 97 9.18 11.86 3.08
CA GLN A 97 8.44 13.12 3.23
C GLN A 97 7.49 13.10 4.43
N PHE A 98 6.76 11.99 4.62
CA PHE A 98 5.64 11.90 5.56
C PHE A 98 5.89 10.94 6.72
N GLY A 99 7.02 10.23 6.72
CA GLY A 99 7.34 9.29 7.78
C GLY A 99 7.72 10.00 9.07
N SER A 100 7.32 9.42 10.20
CA SER A 100 7.84 9.85 11.49
C SER A 100 9.34 9.53 11.63
N LEU A 101 10.03 10.18 12.56
CA LEU A 101 11.45 9.87 12.83
C LEU A 101 11.65 8.38 13.19
N GLU A 102 10.68 7.79 13.88
CA GLU A 102 10.67 6.36 14.23
C GLU A 102 10.44 5.46 13.01
N GLU A 103 9.70 5.93 12.00
CA GLU A 103 9.52 5.23 10.74
C GLU A 103 10.78 5.29 9.85
N VAL A 104 11.59 6.35 9.99
CA VAL A 104 12.84 6.52 9.25
C VAL A 104 14.00 5.72 9.87
N ASP A 105 14.07 5.62 11.20
CA ASP A 105 15.08 4.82 11.94
C ASP A 105 14.44 3.72 12.81
N ALA A 106 13.71 2.80 12.17
CA ALA A 106 13.02 1.74 12.88
C ALA A 106 13.97 0.84 13.70
N SER A 107 15.21 0.61 13.24
CA SER A 107 16.20 -0.22 13.95
C SER A 107 16.71 0.47 15.21
N GLY A 108 17.07 1.75 15.12
CA GLY A 108 17.47 2.55 16.28
C GLY A 108 16.34 2.69 17.29
N SER A 109 15.10 2.90 16.83
CA SER A 109 13.92 2.96 17.70
C SER A 109 13.62 1.61 18.36
N LEU A 110 13.71 0.49 17.63
CA LEU A 110 13.50 -0.85 18.18
C LEU A 110 14.53 -1.17 19.28
N SER A 111 15.80 -0.81 19.06
CA SER A 111 16.86 -1.04 20.05
C SER A 111 16.70 -0.28 21.36
N LYS A 112 15.93 0.81 21.34
CA LYS A 112 15.67 1.69 22.49
C LYS A 112 14.27 1.53 23.07
N LEU A 113 13.44 0.65 22.50
CA LEU A 113 12.06 0.47 22.93
C LEU A 113 12.02 -0.12 24.34
N GLN A 114 11.44 0.62 25.29
CA GLN A 114 11.23 0.17 26.66
C GLN A 114 9.74 0.18 27.01
N GLN A 115 9.31 -0.77 27.85
CA GLN A 115 7.96 -0.79 28.37
C GLN A 115 7.82 0.32 29.44
N THR A 116 7.22 1.43 29.05
CA THR A 116 6.90 2.54 29.97
C THR A 116 5.42 2.53 30.40
N GLY A 117 4.58 1.73 29.73
CA GLY A 117 3.14 1.65 29.95
C GLY A 117 2.61 0.21 29.98
N GLY A 118 1.35 0.05 29.59
CA GLY A 118 0.69 -1.24 29.54
C GLY A 118 1.32 -2.19 28.51
N PHE A 119 1.29 -3.49 28.79
CA PHE A 119 1.86 -4.50 27.90
C PHE A 119 1.33 -4.43 26.46
N GLY A 120 0.02 -4.21 26.28
CA GLY A 120 -0.59 -4.11 24.95
C GLY A 120 -0.09 -2.91 24.14
N GLU A 121 0.24 -1.80 24.80
CA GLU A 121 0.80 -0.62 24.13
C GLU A 121 2.25 -0.87 23.71
N TYR A 122 3.05 -1.49 24.58
CA TYR A 122 4.41 -1.93 24.25
C TYR A 122 4.42 -2.92 23.08
N GLN A 123 3.55 -3.93 23.10
CA GLN A 123 3.44 -4.92 22.04
C GLN A 123 3.11 -4.27 20.70
N LEU A 124 2.13 -3.35 20.67
CA LEU A 124 1.76 -2.65 19.45
C LEU A 124 2.92 -1.81 18.88
N GLN A 125 3.68 -1.13 19.75
CA GLN A 125 4.85 -0.35 19.33
C GLN A 125 5.97 -1.24 18.81
N PHE A 126 6.20 -2.38 19.46
CA PHE A 126 7.17 -3.38 18.99
C PHE A 126 6.79 -3.91 17.61
N GLU A 127 5.55 -4.36 17.40
CA GLU A 127 5.08 -4.88 16.11
C GLU A 127 5.24 -3.84 15.00
N ARG A 128 4.97 -2.56 15.27
CA ARG A 128 5.18 -1.47 14.31
C ARG A 128 6.65 -1.35 13.90
N LEU A 129 7.58 -1.41 14.85
CA LEU A 129 9.01 -1.26 14.60
C LEU A 129 9.60 -2.53 13.96
N ALA A 130 9.26 -3.71 14.47
CA ALA A 130 9.75 -4.99 13.98
C ALA A 130 9.38 -5.25 12.51
N ASN A 131 8.14 -4.94 12.11
CA ASN A 131 7.69 -5.06 10.71
C ASN A 131 8.49 -4.18 9.73
N ARG A 132 9.24 -3.18 10.22
CA ARG A 132 10.03 -2.24 9.42
C ARG A 132 11.52 -2.57 9.37
N VAL A 133 12.04 -3.29 10.37
CA VAL A 133 13.46 -3.69 10.41
C VAL A 133 13.76 -4.87 9.46
N GLY A 134 12.73 -5.58 8.98
CA GLY A 134 12.89 -6.71 8.06
C GLY A 134 13.32 -7.99 8.78
N ASP A 135 14.17 -8.81 8.15
CA ASP A 135 14.68 -10.10 8.67
C ASP A 135 15.43 -9.90 10.00
N LEU A 136 14.67 -9.79 11.08
CA LEU A 136 15.20 -9.87 12.44
C LEU A 136 15.70 -11.31 12.64
N PRO A 137 16.93 -11.51 13.11
CA PRO A 137 17.40 -12.86 13.40
C PRO A 137 16.44 -13.52 14.40
N GLU A 138 16.10 -14.79 14.16
CA GLU A 138 15.14 -15.54 14.97
C GLU A 138 15.49 -15.52 16.47
N SER A 139 16.79 -15.43 16.79
CA SER A 139 17.29 -15.25 18.16
C SER A 139 16.83 -13.95 18.84
N PHE A 140 16.57 -12.89 18.08
CA PHE A 140 15.99 -11.64 18.57
C PHE A 140 14.51 -11.81 18.91
N LEU A 141 13.77 -12.60 18.12
CA LEU A 141 12.37 -12.95 18.36
C LEU A 141 12.23 -13.89 19.58
N ILE A 142 13.15 -14.86 19.73
CA ILE A 142 13.15 -15.83 20.84
C ILE A 142 13.52 -15.17 22.17
N ASN A 143 14.56 -14.33 22.21
CA ASN A 143 14.87 -13.58 23.43
C ASN A 143 13.69 -12.70 23.85
N TYR A 144 12.97 -12.11 22.90
CA TYR A 144 11.78 -11.31 23.18
C TYR A 144 10.62 -12.13 23.77
N PHE A 145 10.35 -13.35 23.28
CA PHE A 145 9.29 -14.20 23.81
C PHE A 145 9.57 -14.70 25.25
N VAL A 146 10.84 -14.79 25.65
CA VAL A 146 11.28 -15.30 26.96
C VAL A 146 11.31 -14.21 28.05
N PHE A 147 11.57 -12.95 27.69
CA PHE A 147 11.56 -11.81 28.65
C PHE A 147 10.15 -11.26 28.94
N LEU A 148 9.10 -11.92 28.45
CA LEU A 148 7.68 -11.64 28.74
C LEU A 148 7.13 -12.41 29.96
N LYS A 149 7.97 -12.72 30.94
CA LYS A 149 7.55 -13.20 32.27
C LYS A 149 8.09 -12.33 33.38
#